data_AF-A0A285VMB6-F1
#
_entry.id   AF-A0A285VMB6-F1
#
_cell.length_a   1.000
_cell.length_b   1.000
_cell.length_c   1.000
_cell.angle_alpha   90.00
_cell.angle_beta   90.00
_cell.angle_gamma   90.00
#
_symmetry.space_group_name_H-M   'P 1'
#
loop_
_entity.id
_entity.type
_entity.pdbx_description
1 polymer ?
#
loop_
_entity_poly.entity_id
_entity_poly.type
_entity_poly.pdbx_seq_one_letter_code
_entity_poly.pdbx_strand_id
1 'polypeptide(L)'
;MWLFLHPQEEYGVTQLAERLCAPVSTLHREVVRLEAAGLITSRSLGRNRLLRANMGHPASRPLAELLDLTFGPRVVVAEEFDVPGADRVVIFGSWASRYEGEVGLPPHDIDVLVVGEVDRADVYEAAERAQARLGLEVNPVVRSPQAWREPVDELVVQIKGTAHTVVIGGDQGES
;
A
#
# COMPACT_ATOMS: atom_id res chain seq x y z
N MET A 1 -3.61 10.48 -8.78
CA MET A 1 -3.28 9.77 -7.54
C MET A 1 -2.88 8.33 -7.84
N TRP A 2 -3.83 7.46 -8.21
CA TRP A 2 -3.57 6.03 -8.46
C TRP A 2 -2.33 5.75 -9.32
N LEU A 3 -2.19 6.43 -10.46
CA LEU A 3 -1.06 6.24 -11.37
C LEU A 3 0.32 6.48 -10.73
N PHE A 4 0.41 7.33 -9.70
CA PHE A 4 1.67 7.61 -9.00
C PHE A 4 1.97 6.60 -7.88
N LEU A 5 0.96 5.91 -7.36
CA LEU A 5 1.14 4.76 -6.46
C LEU A 5 1.48 3.48 -7.25
N HIS A 6 1.08 3.41 -8.53
CA HIS A 6 1.36 2.30 -9.44
C HIS A 6 2.13 2.76 -10.70
N PRO A 7 3.33 3.33 -10.56
CA PRO A 7 4.02 3.99 -11.68
C PRO A 7 4.53 3.04 -12.77
N GLN A 8 4.58 1.73 -12.49
CA GLN A 8 4.99 0.70 -13.44
C GLN A 8 3.84 0.18 -14.31
N GLU A 9 2.60 0.52 -13.96
CA GLU A 9 1.39 0.02 -14.63
C GLU A 9 0.79 1.05 -15.58
N GLU A 10 0.08 0.54 -16.58
CA GLU A 10 -0.69 1.35 -17.52
C GLU A 10 -2.18 1.03 -17.40
N TYR A 11 -3.01 2.06 -17.40
CA TYR A 11 -4.45 1.90 -17.19
C TYR A 11 -5.25 2.50 -18.35
N GLY A 12 -6.31 1.81 -18.74
CA GLY A 12 -7.31 2.38 -19.64
C GLY A 12 -8.11 3.48 -18.94
N VAL A 13 -8.61 4.47 -19.70
CA VAL A 13 -9.43 5.54 -19.12
C VAL A 13 -10.68 4.99 -18.42
N THR A 14 -11.40 4.05 -19.05
CA THR A 14 -12.60 3.44 -18.44
C THR A 14 -12.26 2.63 -17.18
N GLN A 15 -11.21 1.81 -17.24
CA GLN A 15 -10.73 1.03 -16.09
C GLN A 15 -10.37 1.94 -14.90
N LEU A 16 -9.70 3.06 -15.17
CA LEU A 16 -9.33 4.02 -14.15
C LEU A 16 -10.56 4.77 -13.60
N ALA A 17 -11.58 5.03 -14.42
CA ALA A 17 -12.83 5.66 -13.99
C ALA A 17 -13.62 4.76 -13.03
N GLU A 18 -13.72 3.46 -13.37
CA GLU A 18 -14.34 2.44 -12.52
C GLU A 18 -13.61 2.33 -11.19
N ARG A 19 -12.28 2.20 -11.21
CA ARG A 19 -11.47 2.10 -10.00
C ARG A 19 -11.55 3.33 -9.10
N LEU A 20 -11.66 4.52 -9.67
CA LEU A 20 -11.77 5.77 -8.91
C LEU A 20 -13.22 6.13 -8.56
N CYS A 21 -14.20 5.28 -8.89
CA CYS A 21 -15.63 5.57 -8.74
C CYS A 21 -16.03 6.93 -9.33
N ALA A 22 -15.41 7.33 -10.45
CA ALA A 22 -15.55 8.65 -11.04
C ALA A 22 -16.25 8.56 -12.41
N PRO A 23 -17.11 9.54 -12.77
CA PRO A 23 -17.66 9.61 -14.12
C PRO A 23 -16.54 9.72 -15.17
N VAL A 24 -16.64 8.94 -16.24
CA VAL A 24 -15.64 8.90 -17.34
C VAL A 24 -15.40 10.31 -17.92
N SER A 25 -16.43 11.14 -18.01
CA SER A 25 -16.32 12.53 -18.50
C SER A 25 -15.51 13.44 -17.58
N THR A 26 -15.58 13.22 -16.26
CA THR A 26 -14.75 13.92 -15.27
C THR A 26 -13.31 13.45 -15.38
N LEU A 27 -13.09 12.14 -15.43
CA LEU A 27 -11.74 11.59 -15.57
C LEU A 27 -11.06 12.07 -16.86
N HIS A 28 -11.78 12.12 -17.98
CA HIS A 28 -11.25 12.65 -19.24
C HIS A 28 -10.71 14.07 -19.10
N ARG A 29 -11.42 14.97 -18.40
CA ARG A 29 -10.95 16.33 -18.18
C ARG A 29 -9.67 16.36 -17.34
N GLU A 30 -9.63 15.56 -16.29
CA GLU A 30 -8.44 15.47 -15.43
C GLU A 30 -7.25 14.87 -16.18
N VAL A 31 -7.46 13.86 -17.02
CA VAL A 31 -6.42 13.28 -17.88
C VAL A 31 -5.82 14.34 -18.80
N VAL A 32 -6.66 15.12 -19.49
CA VAL A 32 -6.20 16.21 -20.36
C VAL A 32 -5.38 17.24 -19.57
N ARG A 33 -5.84 17.63 -18.38
CA ARG A 33 -5.12 18.58 -17.51
C ARG A 33 -3.77 18.04 -17.05
N LEU A 34 -3.72 16.78 -16.61
CA LEU A 34 -2.50 16.15 -16.10
C LEU A 34 -1.49 15.89 -17.20
N GLU A 35 -1.92 15.55 -18.42
CA GLU A 35 -1.04 15.46 -19.59
C GLU A 35 -0.50 16.81 -20.01
N ALA A 36 -1.35 17.86 -20.04
CA ALA A 36 -0.91 19.21 -20.35
C ALA A 36 0.13 19.72 -19.33
N ALA A 37 0.01 19.30 -18.07
CA ALA A 37 0.99 19.55 -17.02
C ALA A 37 2.22 18.62 -17.09
N GLY A 38 2.25 17.64 -17.99
CA GLY A 38 3.33 16.66 -18.12
C GLY A 38 3.44 15.65 -16.98
N LEU A 39 2.43 15.58 -16.08
CA LEU A 39 2.44 14.70 -14.91
C LEU A 39 2.10 13.24 -15.27
N ILE A 40 1.35 13.03 -16.34
CA ILE A 40 1.07 11.71 -16.89
C ILE A 40 1.42 11.67 -18.37
N THR A 41 1.65 10.47 -18.89
CA THR A 41 1.77 10.23 -20.33
C THR A 41 0.68 9.28 -20.78
N SER A 42 0.33 9.34 -22.06
CA SER A 42 -0.53 8.34 -22.66
C SER A 42 0.03 7.77 -23.95
N ARG A 43 -0.40 6.57 -24.29
CA ARG A 43 -0.17 5.95 -25.59
C ARG A 43 -1.44 5.29 -26.11
N SER A 44 -1.58 5.22 -27.43
CA SER A 44 -2.66 4.49 -28.05
C SER A 44 -2.31 3.01 -28.18
N LEU A 45 -3.24 2.14 -27.80
CA LEU A 45 -3.20 0.71 -28.03
C LEU A 45 -4.51 0.29 -28.72
N GLY A 46 -4.49 0.25 -30.05
CA GLY A 46 -5.70 0.06 -30.86
C GLY A 46 -6.69 1.22 -30.65
N ARG A 47 -7.91 0.89 -30.18
CA ARG A 47 -8.94 1.88 -29.83
C ARG A 47 -8.82 2.40 -28.40
N ASN A 48 -7.96 1.80 -27.59
CA ASN A 48 -7.81 2.15 -26.18
C ASN A 48 -6.69 3.16 -26.02
N ARG A 49 -6.88 4.07 -25.07
CA ARG A 49 -5.85 4.98 -24.60
C ARG A 49 -5.37 4.51 -23.24
N LEU A 50 -4.08 4.22 -23.15
CA LEU A 50 -3.42 3.77 -21.92
C LEU A 50 -2.69 4.94 -21.28
N LEU A 51 -2.86 5.09 -19.97
CA LEU A 51 -2.34 6.18 -19.16
C LEU A 51 -1.32 5.63 -18.16
N ARG A 52 -0.26 6.39 -17.90
CA ARG A 52 0.74 6.09 -16.85
C ARG A 52 1.30 7.35 -16.25
N ALA A 53 1.80 7.28 -15.02
CA ALA A 53 2.53 8.39 -14.41
C ALA A 53 3.80 8.72 -15.22
N ASN A 54 4.11 10.01 -15.35
CA ASN A 54 5.36 10.44 -15.95
C ASN A 54 6.45 10.52 -14.88
N MET A 55 7.16 9.40 -14.66
CA MET A 55 8.23 9.35 -13.66
C MET A 55 9.43 10.24 -13.99
N GLY A 56 9.58 10.68 -15.25
CA GLY A 56 10.62 11.64 -15.65
C GLY A 56 10.30 13.10 -15.31
N HIS A 57 9.10 13.42 -14.83
CA HIS A 57 8.73 14.78 -14.44
C HIS A 57 9.36 15.16 -13.09
N PRO A 58 9.90 16.38 -12.88
CA PRO A 58 10.55 16.77 -11.62
C PRO A 58 9.68 16.65 -10.37
N ALA A 59 8.36 16.83 -10.53
CA ALA A 59 7.39 16.69 -9.44
C ALA A 59 6.99 15.23 -9.15
N SER A 60 7.43 14.24 -9.94
CA SER A 60 6.95 12.85 -9.82
C SER A 60 7.25 12.26 -8.44
N ARG A 61 8.50 12.38 -8.00
CA ARG A 61 8.98 11.87 -6.71
C ARG A 61 8.29 12.57 -5.53
N PRO A 62 8.30 13.92 -5.40
CA PRO A 62 7.61 14.59 -4.30
C PRO A 62 6.11 14.28 -4.23
N LEU A 63 5.45 14.13 -5.39
CA LEU A 63 4.04 13.75 -5.42
C LEU A 63 3.82 12.31 -4.98
N ALA A 64 4.65 11.37 -5.44
CA ALA A 64 4.57 9.98 -5.01
C ALA A 64 4.80 9.86 -3.49
N GLU A 65 5.82 10.54 -2.96
CA GLU A 65 6.10 10.58 -1.51
C GLU A 65 4.93 11.16 -0.72
N LEU A 66 4.34 12.27 -1.17
CA LEU A 66 3.16 12.84 -0.52
C LEU A 66 1.98 11.87 -0.54
N LEU A 67 1.71 11.26 -1.69
CA LEU A 67 0.59 10.33 -1.84
C LEU A 67 0.79 9.07 -1.00
N ASP A 68 2.01 8.56 -0.90
CA ASP A 68 2.35 7.42 -0.05
C ASP A 68 2.12 7.75 1.44
N LEU A 69 2.49 8.96 1.87
CA LEU A 69 2.24 9.43 3.24
C LEU A 69 0.75 9.61 3.57
N THR A 70 -0.09 9.92 2.58
CA THR A 70 -1.51 10.22 2.80
C THR A 70 -2.46 9.06 2.47
N PHE A 71 -2.07 8.20 1.53
CA PHE A 71 -2.92 7.13 0.99
C PHE A 71 -2.18 5.80 0.79
N GLY A 72 -0.90 5.73 1.18
CA GLY A 72 -0.08 4.54 1.03
C GLY A 72 -0.33 3.50 2.12
N PRO A 73 0.45 2.40 2.09
CA PRO A 73 0.19 1.22 2.92
C PRO A 73 0.11 1.47 4.42
N ARG A 74 0.91 2.38 4.99
CA ARG A 74 0.82 2.68 6.43
C ARG A 74 -0.55 3.23 6.84
N VAL A 75 -1.11 4.13 6.04
CA VAL A 75 -2.42 4.73 6.32
C VAL A 75 -3.51 3.69 6.15
N VAL A 76 -3.52 3.00 5.01
CA VAL A 76 -4.55 2.00 4.71
C VAL A 76 -4.53 0.84 5.69
N VAL A 77 -3.35 0.29 6.01
CA VAL A 77 -3.26 -0.82 6.97
C VAL A 77 -3.69 -0.36 8.37
N ALA A 78 -3.29 0.84 8.81
CA ALA A 78 -3.73 1.36 10.11
C ALA A 78 -5.26 1.51 10.20
N GLU A 79 -5.91 1.92 9.12
CA GLU A 79 -7.37 2.09 9.09
C GLU A 79 -8.12 0.76 8.97
N GLU A 80 -7.68 -0.14 8.09
CA GLU A 80 -8.41 -1.38 7.81
C GLU A 80 -8.19 -2.47 8.86
N PHE A 81 -7.00 -2.51 9.48
CA PHE A 81 -6.63 -3.49 10.50
C PHE A 81 -6.85 -3.01 11.94
N ASP A 82 -7.57 -1.91 12.14
CA ASP A 82 -8.12 -1.53 13.44
C ASP A 82 -9.30 -2.47 13.80
N VAL A 83 -9.00 -3.76 13.90
CA VAL A 83 -9.97 -4.83 14.16
C VAL A 83 -10.05 -5.13 15.66
N PRO A 84 -11.22 -5.53 16.19
CA PRO A 84 -11.37 -5.86 17.59
C PRO A 84 -10.37 -6.93 18.05
N GLY A 85 -9.67 -6.65 19.15
CA GLY A 85 -8.69 -7.56 19.73
C GLY A 85 -7.28 -7.46 19.14
N ALA A 86 -7.04 -6.58 18.16
CA ALA A 86 -5.70 -6.27 17.67
C ALA A 86 -4.96 -5.35 18.65
N ASP A 87 -3.91 -5.88 19.28
CA ASP A 87 -3.06 -5.11 20.19
C ASP A 87 -1.95 -4.35 19.43
N ARG A 88 -1.46 -4.95 18.35
CA ARG A 88 -0.41 -4.38 17.51
C ARG A 88 -0.53 -4.87 16.07
N VAL A 89 -0.28 -3.97 15.13
CA VAL A 89 -0.20 -4.28 13.70
C VAL A 89 1.11 -3.78 13.15
N VAL A 90 1.80 -4.63 12.40
CA VAL A 90 3.14 -4.38 11.86
C VAL A 90 3.15 -4.69 10.37
N ILE A 91 3.65 -3.78 9.55
CA ILE A 91 3.99 -4.08 8.16
C ILE A 91 5.47 -4.50 8.14
N PHE A 92 5.77 -5.60 7.47
CA PHE A 92 7.13 -6.14 7.36
C PHE A 92 7.48 -6.53 5.92
N GLY A 93 8.66 -7.09 5.74
CA GLY A 93 9.06 -7.67 4.45
C GLY A 93 9.48 -6.61 3.44
N SER A 94 9.27 -6.93 2.16
CA SER A 94 9.87 -6.19 1.05
C SER A 94 9.42 -4.72 1.01
N TRP A 95 8.16 -4.45 1.35
CA TRP A 95 7.62 -3.09 1.42
C TRP A 95 8.28 -2.28 2.53
N ALA A 96 8.38 -2.84 3.74
CA ALA A 96 8.99 -2.17 4.90
C ALA A 96 10.45 -1.80 4.66
N SER A 97 11.24 -2.70 4.05
CA SER A 97 12.61 -2.40 3.61
C SER A 97 12.68 -1.16 2.70
N ARG A 98 11.71 -0.97 1.79
CA ARG A 98 11.69 0.21 0.90
C ARG A 98 11.25 1.47 1.59
N TYR A 99 10.35 1.33 2.55
CA TYR A 99 9.97 2.42 3.42
C TYR A 99 11.17 2.93 4.23
N GLU A 100 12.06 2.04 4.68
CA GLU A 100 13.32 2.39 5.37
C GLU A 100 14.44 2.89 4.44
N GLY A 101 14.20 2.93 3.12
CA GLY A 101 15.12 3.47 2.14
C GLY A 101 16.10 2.46 1.55
N GLU A 102 15.90 1.16 1.78
CA GLU A 102 16.67 0.12 1.07
C GLU A 102 16.39 0.18 -0.44
N VAL A 103 17.43 0.00 -1.26
CA VAL A 103 17.31 0.02 -2.72
C VAL A 103 16.92 -1.38 -3.23
N GLY A 104 15.95 -1.47 -4.15
CA GLY A 104 15.66 -2.71 -4.88
C GLY A 104 14.47 -2.61 -5.84
N LEU A 105 13.91 -3.76 -6.25
CA LEU A 105 12.70 -3.86 -7.09
C LEU A 105 11.43 -3.46 -6.36
N PRO A 106 10.51 -2.64 -6.92
CA PRO A 106 9.27 -2.25 -6.24
C PRO A 106 8.56 -3.44 -5.58
N PRO A 107 8.06 -3.28 -4.33
CA PRO A 107 7.32 -4.34 -3.65
C PRO A 107 6.05 -4.69 -4.46
N HIS A 108 5.65 -5.97 -4.40
CA HIS A 108 4.50 -6.50 -5.14
C HIS A 108 3.34 -6.87 -4.22
N ASP A 109 3.61 -6.94 -2.92
CA ASP A 109 2.72 -7.32 -1.85
C ASP A 109 3.01 -6.49 -0.58
N ILE A 110 2.08 -6.56 0.36
CA ILE A 110 2.17 -5.96 1.69
C ILE A 110 1.96 -7.07 2.72
N ASP A 111 3.03 -7.44 3.43
CA ASP A 111 2.96 -8.40 4.52
C ASP A 111 2.56 -7.72 5.83
N VAL A 112 1.50 -8.19 6.48
CA VAL A 112 0.94 -7.59 7.69
C VAL A 112 0.90 -8.61 8.82
N LEU A 113 1.60 -8.33 9.92
CA LEU A 113 1.50 -9.08 11.16
C LEU A 113 0.49 -8.42 12.08
N VAL A 114 -0.54 -9.17 12.48
CA VAL A 114 -1.50 -8.78 13.51
C VAL A 114 -1.19 -9.55 14.79
N VAL A 115 -0.92 -8.83 15.87
CA VAL A 115 -0.70 -9.38 17.20
C VAL A 115 -1.93 -9.09 18.06
N GLY A 116 -2.53 -10.12 18.63
CA GLY A 116 -3.73 -9.97 19.46
C GLY A 116 -4.59 -11.21 19.51
N GLU A 117 -5.69 -11.12 20.27
CA GLU A 117 -6.76 -12.12 20.31
C GLU A 117 -7.86 -11.68 19.34
N VAL A 118 -7.61 -11.87 18.05
CA VAL A 118 -8.48 -11.42 16.94
C VAL A 118 -9.26 -12.57 16.31
N ASP A 119 -10.43 -12.27 15.75
CA ASP A 119 -11.08 -13.20 14.82
C ASP A 119 -10.30 -13.20 13.49
N ARG A 120 -10.00 -14.40 12.98
CA ARG A 120 -9.31 -14.55 11.70
C ARG A 120 -10.17 -14.03 10.54
N ALA A 121 -11.49 -14.16 10.62
CA ALA A 121 -12.40 -13.66 9.59
C ALA A 121 -12.26 -12.15 9.44
N ASP A 122 -12.27 -11.40 10.56
CA ASP A 122 -12.12 -9.94 10.56
C ASP A 122 -10.78 -9.50 9.95
N VAL A 123 -9.70 -10.24 10.24
CA VAL A 123 -8.37 -9.97 9.69
C VAL A 123 -8.31 -10.22 8.18
N TYR A 124 -8.91 -11.30 7.68
CA TYR A 124 -8.95 -11.56 6.24
C TYR A 124 -9.84 -10.54 5.51
N GLU A 125 -10.97 -10.14 6.09
CA GLU A 125 -11.80 -9.08 5.54
C GLU A 125 -11.06 -7.72 5.51
N ALA A 126 -10.29 -7.40 6.54
CA ALA A 126 -9.43 -6.23 6.57
C ALA A 126 -8.38 -6.26 5.45
N ALA A 127 -7.74 -7.41 5.22
CA ALA A 127 -6.78 -7.57 4.14
C ALA A 127 -7.42 -7.38 2.76
N GLU A 128 -8.63 -7.91 2.51
CA GLU A 128 -9.34 -7.71 1.25
C GLU A 128 -9.69 -6.24 1.00
N ARG A 129 -10.16 -5.52 2.03
CA ARG A 129 -10.42 -4.08 1.93
C ARG A 129 -9.13 -3.28 1.67
N ALA A 130 -8.05 -3.62 2.37
CA ALA A 130 -6.75 -2.99 2.16
C ALA A 130 -6.20 -3.26 0.75
N GLN A 131 -6.29 -4.49 0.25
CA GLN A 131 -5.93 -4.88 -1.11
C GLN A 131 -6.73 -4.08 -2.15
N ALA A 132 -8.03 -3.91 -1.95
CA ALA A 132 -8.87 -3.12 -2.86
C ALA A 132 -8.42 -1.64 -2.91
N ARG A 133 -8.01 -1.07 -1.76
CA ARG A 133 -7.57 0.32 -1.64
C ARG A 133 -6.14 0.55 -2.13
N LEU A 134 -5.24 -0.42 -1.93
CA LEU A 134 -3.82 -0.31 -2.29
C LEU A 134 -3.50 -0.87 -3.66
N GLY A 135 -4.34 -1.75 -4.21
CA GLY A 135 -4.08 -2.43 -5.48
C GLY A 135 -2.87 -3.35 -5.47
N LEU A 136 -2.43 -3.75 -4.28
CA LEU A 136 -1.37 -4.72 -4.02
C LEU A 136 -1.96 -5.85 -3.19
N GLU A 137 -1.42 -7.06 -3.35
CA GLU A 137 -1.80 -8.18 -2.50
C GLU A 137 -1.45 -7.86 -1.04
N VAL A 138 -2.37 -8.14 -0.11
CA VAL A 138 -2.16 -7.90 1.32
C VAL A 138 -2.22 -9.25 2.03
N ASN A 139 -1.10 -9.65 2.62
CA ASN A 139 -0.90 -10.96 3.22
C ASN A 139 -0.89 -10.87 4.75
N PRO A 140 -2.03 -11.15 5.43
CA PRO A 140 -2.07 -11.07 6.88
C PRO A 140 -1.59 -12.36 7.54
N VAL A 141 -0.86 -12.21 8.64
CA VAL A 141 -0.52 -13.29 9.58
C VAL A 141 -0.90 -12.90 10.99
N VAL A 142 -1.56 -13.81 11.71
CA VAL A 142 -2.02 -13.57 13.10
C VAL A 142 -1.08 -14.27 14.08
N ARG A 143 -0.71 -13.58 15.17
CA ARG A 143 0.03 -14.13 16.31
C ARG A 143 -0.54 -13.66 17.62
N SER A 144 -0.39 -14.49 18.67
CA SER A 144 -0.81 -14.10 20.00
C SER A 144 0.17 -13.09 20.62
N PRO A 145 -0.27 -12.28 21.60
CA PRO A 145 0.61 -11.38 22.34
C PRO A 145 1.77 -12.09 23.05
N GLN A 146 1.58 -13.36 23.43
CA GLN A 146 2.65 -14.16 24.02
C GLN A 146 3.73 -14.52 22.98
N ALA A 147 3.33 -14.96 21.78
CA ALA A 147 4.28 -15.27 20.71
C ALA A 147 5.10 -14.04 20.28
N TRP A 148 4.53 -12.84 20.39
CA TRP A 148 5.26 -11.60 20.17
C TRP A 148 6.29 -11.28 21.27
N ARG A 149 5.95 -11.53 22.55
CA ARG A 149 6.84 -11.23 23.70
C ARG A 149 7.97 -12.25 23.86
N GLU A 150 7.66 -13.52 23.70
CA GLU A 150 8.58 -14.65 23.84
C GLU A 150 8.73 -15.31 22.47
N PRO A 151 9.61 -14.81 21.60
CA PRO A 151 9.68 -15.25 20.22
C PRO A 151 10.39 -16.61 20.13
N VAL A 152 9.66 -17.68 20.48
CA VAL A 152 9.97 -19.06 20.06
C VAL A 152 9.53 -19.27 18.61
N ASP A 153 8.64 -18.40 18.11
CA ASP A 153 8.16 -18.37 16.74
C ASP A 153 9.20 -17.77 15.79
N GLU A 154 9.70 -18.58 14.86
CA GLU A 154 10.74 -18.20 13.89
C GLU A 154 10.35 -16.96 13.04
N LEU A 155 9.06 -16.80 12.71
CA LEU A 155 8.59 -15.66 11.93
C LEU A 155 8.68 -14.36 12.74
N VAL A 156 8.32 -14.41 14.02
CA VAL A 156 8.42 -13.24 14.90
C VAL A 156 9.89 -12.82 15.11
N VAL A 157 10.78 -13.81 15.29
CA VAL A 157 12.23 -13.56 15.37
C VAL A 157 12.73 -12.90 14.08
N GLN A 158 12.34 -13.43 12.92
CA GLN A 158 12.73 -12.88 11.63
C GLN A 158 12.23 -11.44 11.47
N ILE A 159 10.94 -11.18 11.70
CA ILE A 159 10.35 -9.85 11.53
C ILE A 159 11.08 -8.81 12.37
N LYS A 160 11.35 -9.11 13.65
CA LYS A 160 12.09 -8.21 14.54
C LYS A 160 13.54 -7.98 14.13
N GLY A 161 14.14 -8.92 13.39
CA GLY A 161 15.50 -8.81 12.86
C GLY A 161 15.59 -8.15 11.48
N THR A 162 14.46 -7.81 10.86
CA THR A 162 14.37 -7.20 9.53
C THR A 162 13.65 -5.86 9.58
N ALA A 163 13.67 -5.11 8.47
CA ALA A 163 12.89 -3.89 8.32
C ALA A 163 11.40 -4.16 8.59
N HIS A 164 10.82 -3.38 9.50
CA HIS A 164 9.42 -3.49 9.86
C HIS A 164 8.92 -2.16 10.42
N THR A 165 7.64 -1.85 10.21
CA THR A 165 7.04 -0.62 10.72
C THR A 165 5.77 -0.95 11.48
N VAL A 166 5.67 -0.42 12.70
CA VAL A 166 4.48 -0.58 13.53
C VAL A 166 3.46 0.50 13.12
N VAL A 167 2.26 0.08 12.79
CA VAL A 167 1.16 0.96 12.32
C VAL A 167 0.02 1.08 13.33
N ILE A 168 -0.16 0.07 14.19
CA ILE A 168 -1.06 0.09 15.36
C ILE A 168 -0.31 -0.49 16.56
N GLY A 169 -0.51 0.08 17.75
CA GLY A 169 0.12 -0.36 19.01
C GLY A 169 1.53 0.21 19.18
N GLY A 170 1.70 1.23 20.02
CA GLY A 170 2.93 2.02 20.10
C GLY A 170 4.21 1.23 20.40
N ASP A 171 5.35 1.83 20.05
CA ASP A 171 6.67 1.27 20.31
C ASP A 171 6.98 1.32 21.81
N GLN A 172 6.64 0.26 22.54
CA GLN A 172 7.05 0.08 23.93
C GLN A 172 7.91 -1.17 23.99
N GLY A 173 9.22 -0.96 23.92
CA GLY A 173 10.20 -2.04 23.92
C GLY A 173 11.68 -1.64 23.85
N GLU A 174 12.07 -0.40 24.14
CA GLU A 174 13.46 -0.06 24.47
C GLU A 174 13.51 0.71 25.79
N SER A 175 13.66 -0.01 26.90
CA SER A 175 14.21 0.47 28.18
C SER A 175 14.70 -0.71 29.01
#